data_AF-A0A9N9D124-F1
#
_entry.id   AF-A0A9N9D124-F1
#
_cell.length_a   1.000
_cell.length_b   1.000
_cell.length_c   1.000
_cell.angle_alpha   90.00
_cell.angle_beta   90.00
_cell.angle_gamma   90.00
#
_symmetry.space_group_name_H-M   'P 1'
#
loop_
_entity.id
_entity.type
_entity.pdbx_description
1 polymer ?
#
loop_
_entity_poly.entity_id
_entity_poly.type
_entity_poly.pdbx_seq_one_letter_code
_entity_poly.pdbx_strand_id
1 'polypeptide(L)' 'MFFIDTLVKGKIPVKALIDTTSKSNTISRCLYNKLEEDYGLK' A
#
# COMPACT_ATOMS: atom_id res chain seq x y z
N MET A 1 -1.75 -11.26 -13.33
CA MET A 1 -1.61 -10.51 -12.06
C MET A 1 -1.23 -9.09 -12.43
N PHE A 2 -2.10 -8.12 -12.17
CA PHE A 2 -1.89 -6.73 -12.59
C PHE A 2 -1.50 -5.88 -11.39
N PHE A 3 -0.52 -5.01 -11.56
CA PHE A 3 -0.09 -4.08 -10.52
C PHE A 3 -0.19 -2.65 -11.03
N ILE A 4 -0.49 -1.73 -10.11
CA ILE A 4 -0.49 -0.29 -10.37
C ILE A 4 0.35 0.42 -9.33
N ASP A 5 0.97 1.53 -9.74
CA ASP A 5 1.55 2.48 -8.82
C ASP A 5 0.42 3.33 -8.21
N THR A 6 0.44 3.48 -6.88
CA THR A 6 -0.55 4.24 -6.12
C THR A 6 0.08 4.88 -4.88
N LEU A 7 -0.67 5.69 -4.16
CA LEU A 7 -0.20 6.43 -2.99
C LEU A 7 -0.91 5.97 -1.70
N VAL A 8 -0.16 5.53 -0.70
CA VAL A 8 -0.68 5.34 0.67
C VAL A 8 -0.69 6.69 1.39
N LYS A 9 -1.82 7.01 2.04
CA LYS A 9 -2.08 8.31 2.69
C LYS A 9 -1.82 9.52 1.78
N GLY A 10 -1.91 9.33 0.45
CA GLY A 10 -1.67 10.38 -0.55
C GLY A 10 -0.21 10.85 -0.67
N LYS A 11 0.74 10.20 0.01
CA LYS A 11 2.13 10.66 0.09
C LYS A 11 3.16 9.60 -0.31
N ILE A 12 2.86 8.33 -0.07
CA ILE A 12 3.86 7.26 -0.15
C ILE A 12 3.61 6.40 -1.38
N PRO A 13 4.51 6.41 -2.38
CA PRO A 13 4.36 5.58 -3.58
C PRO A 13 4.54 4.11 -3.26
N VAL A 14 3.57 3.29 -3.68
CA VAL A 14 3.59 1.82 -3.54
C VAL A 14 3.04 1.16 -4.80
N LYS A 15 3.43 -0.10 -5.02
CA LYS A 15 2.77 -0.96 -6.02
C LYS A 15 1.67 -1.77 -5.35
N ALA A 16 0.44 -1.59 -5.83
CA ALA A 16 -0.73 -2.33 -5.38
C ALA A 16 -1.15 -3.38 -6.41
N LEU A 17 -1.53 -4.56 -5.93
CA LEU A 17 -2.15 -5.61 -6.75
C LEU A 17 -3.60 -5.20 -7.07
N ILE A 18 -3.97 -5.25 -8.35
CA ILE A 18 -5.38 -5.22 -8.76
C ILE A 18 -5.94 -6.62 -8.56
N ASP A 19 -6.76 -6.77 -7.53
CA ASP A 19 -7.56 -7.95 -7.25
C ASP A 19 -9.04 -7.60 -7.33
N THR A 20 -9.74 -8.10 -8.36
CA THR A 20 -11.17 -7.86 -8.57
C THR A 20 -12.06 -8.81 -7.78
N THR A 21 -11.48 -9.80 -7.09
CA THR A 21 -12.23 -10.78 -6.27
C THR A 21 -12.42 -10.28 -4.84
N SER A 22 -11.57 -9.36 -4.39
CA SER A 22 -11.64 -8.74 -3.06
C SER A 22 -12.53 -7.50 -3.07
N LYS A 23 -13.42 -7.38 -2.07
CA LYS A 23 -14.28 -6.19 -1.88
C LYS A 23 -13.56 -5.02 -1.22
N SER A 24 -12.42 -5.27 -0.57
CA SER A 24 -11.70 -4.30 0.23
C SER A 24 -10.23 -4.29 -0.14
N ASN A 25 -9.63 -3.11 -0.12
CA ASN A 25 -8.18 -2.96 -0.26
C ASN A 25 -7.52 -3.39 1.04
N THR A 26 -6.40 -4.10 0.94
CA THR A 26 -5.62 -4.54 2.09
C THR A 26 -4.15 -4.19 1.89
N ILE A 27 -3.46 -4.00 3.00
CA ILE A 27 -2.01 -3.82 3.05
C ILE A 27 -1.46 -4.71 4.15
N SER A 28 -0.31 -5.34 3.92
CA SER A 28 0.31 -6.16 4.96
C SER A 28 0.80 -5.26 6.09
N ARG A 29 0.65 -5.72 7.34
CA ARG A 29 1.11 -4.96 8.51
C ARG A 29 2.62 -4.69 8.46
N CYS A 30 3.42 -5.65 7.99
CA CYS A 30 4.86 -5.47 7.85
C CYS A 30 5.20 -4.38 6.83
N LEU A 31 4.52 -4.33 5.68
CA LEU A 31 4.72 -3.25 4.71
C LEU A 31 4.28 -1.92 5.31
N TYR A 32 3.09 -1.88 5.92
CA TYR A 32 2.59 -0.66 6.54
C TYR A 32 3.56 -0.08 7.58
N ASN A 33 4.07 -0.90 8.49
CA ASN A 33 5.06 -0.47 9.50
C ASN A 33 6.34 0.07 8.86
N LYS A 34 6.89 -0.62 7.84
CA LYS A 34 8.07 -0.13 7.11
C LYS A 34 7.81 1.23 6.46
N LEU A 35 6.64 1.43 5.86
CA LEU A 35 6.29 2.73 5.27
C LEU A 35 6.14 3.81 6.34
N GLU A 36 5.65 3.49 7.53
CA GLU A 36 5.59 4.46 8.63
C GLU A 36 6.99 4.84 9.14
N GLU A 37 7.91 3.87 9.24
CA GLU A 37 9.31 4.11 9.63
C GLU A 37 10.08 4.91 8.56
N ASP A 38 10.02 4.49 7.30
CA ASP A 38 10.79 5.09 6.21
C ASP A 38 10.33 6.52 5.87
N TYR A 39 9.03 6.80 6.01
CA TYR A 39 8.44 8.10 5.65
C TYR A 39 8.04 8.95 6.86
N GLY A 40 8.34 8.50 8.08
CA GLY A 40 8.06 9.25 9.30
C GLY A 40 6.58 9.53 9.55
N LEU A 41 5.69 8.60 9.19
CA LEU A 41 4.25 8.71 9.49
C LEU A 41 4.01 8.33 10.96
N LYS A 42 4.45 9.18 11.89
CA LYS A 42 4.17 9.01 13.32
C LYS A 42 3.23 10.10 13.82
#